data_AF-A0A2E4D9S1-F1
#
_entry.id   AF-A0A2E4D9S1-F1
#
_cell.length_a   1.000
_cell.length_b   1.000
_cell.length_c   1.000
_cell.angle_alpha   90.00
_cell.angle_beta   90.00
_cell.angle_gamma   90.00
#
_symmetry.space_group_name_H-M   'P 1'
#
loop_
_entity.id
_entity.type
_entity.pdbx_description
1 polymer ?
#
loop_
_entity_poly.entity_id
_entity_poly.type
_entity_poly.pdbx_seq_one_letter_code
_entity_poly.pdbx_strand_id
1 'polypeptide(L)'
;MRNCSVFLLILLSISVHARNADLGCDCDPDLPGSPGSFDDVAQIAGAVQSEELRSLSNGICRSLELNYGHEDAHLRIEDVFLRHLNINRNTPNYKNQIFELWNQNADSIICENSSLVKPHLRTPQQFMKRVIDMNMDGLVFNEFLLAPDDGQTVNVNAVQVVNGEEETVLDYIEGILEDSSQHEHYDINEIFRLRHHLVNNFGALNARDV
;
A
#
# COMPACT_ATOMS: atom_id res chain seq x y z
N MET A 1 64.38 11.15 -3.59
CA MET A 1 63.84 10.42 -4.76
C MET A 1 62.32 10.47 -4.60
N ARG A 2 61.59 11.46 -5.11
CA ARG A 2 61.28 11.81 -6.51
C ARG A 2 60.61 10.64 -7.26
N ASN A 3 59.29 10.73 -7.41
CA ASN A 3 58.43 10.36 -8.56
C ASN A 3 57.00 10.13 -8.04
N CYS A 4 56.07 11.06 -8.25
CA CYS A 4 55.23 11.29 -9.45
C CYS A 4 54.08 10.27 -9.58
N SER A 5 52.87 10.88 -9.61
CA SER A 5 51.54 10.46 -10.09
C SER A 5 51.49 9.20 -10.98
N VAL A 6 50.38 8.47 -11.02
CA VAL A 6 49.23 8.81 -11.88
C VAL A 6 47.99 8.04 -11.40
N PHE A 7 46.88 8.75 -11.22
CA PHE A 7 45.52 8.21 -11.14
C PHE A 7 45.13 7.64 -12.51
N LEU A 8 44.71 6.37 -12.56
CA LEU A 8 44.08 5.79 -13.75
C LEU A 8 42.68 5.30 -13.37
N LEU A 9 41.68 6.12 -13.70
CA LEU A 9 40.26 5.77 -13.71
C LEU A 9 40.01 4.86 -14.93
N ILE A 10 39.67 3.60 -14.69
CA ILE A 10 39.19 2.69 -15.74
C ILE A 10 37.66 2.75 -15.72
N LEU A 11 37.12 3.50 -16.67
CA LEU A 11 35.72 3.45 -17.06
C LEU A 11 35.48 2.13 -17.80
N LEU A 12 34.70 1.23 -17.19
CA LEU A 12 34.19 0.03 -17.84
C LEU A 12 32.99 0.42 -18.71
N SER A 13 33.23 0.56 -20.01
CA SER A 13 32.21 0.78 -21.02
C SER A 13 31.78 -0.55 -21.64
N ILE A 14 30.52 -0.92 -21.39
CA ILE A 14 29.47 -1.46 -22.28
C ILE A 14 29.78 -2.69 -23.15
N SER A 15 28.89 -3.69 -23.09
CA SER A 15 28.52 -4.51 -24.26
C SER A 15 27.09 -5.07 -24.12
N VAL A 16 26.07 -4.24 -24.32
CA VAL A 16 24.73 -4.75 -24.67
C VAL A 16 24.71 -4.97 -26.18
N HIS A 17 24.60 -6.22 -26.60
CA HIS A 17 24.38 -6.58 -28.00
C HIS A 17 22.90 -6.40 -28.33
N ALA A 18 22.54 -5.31 -28.99
CA ALA A 18 21.30 -5.25 -29.76
C ALA A 18 21.54 -5.95 -31.11
N ARG A 19 20.81 -7.04 -31.37
CA ARG A 19 20.74 -7.65 -32.70
C ARG A 19 19.80 -6.81 -33.58
N ASN A 20 20.34 -6.30 -34.68
CA ASN A 20 19.57 -5.69 -35.76
C ASN A 20 18.66 -6.74 -36.42
N ALA A 21 17.39 -6.41 -36.56
CA ALA A 21 16.56 -6.88 -37.67
C ALA A 21 16.19 -5.64 -38.48
N ASP A 22 16.80 -5.57 -39.66
CA ASP A 22 16.71 -4.49 -40.64
C ASP A 22 15.75 -4.96 -41.75
N LEU A 23 14.60 -4.29 -41.90
CA LEU A 23 13.84 -4.21 -43.14
C LEU A 23 13.17 -2.83 -43.15
N GLY A 24 13.74 -1.97 -44.00
CA GLY A 24 13.57 -0.53 -43.95
C GLY A 24 12.20 0.03 -44.34
N CYS A 25 12.08 1.34 -44.13
CA CYS A 25 11.69 2.33 -45.13
C CYS A 25 12.19 3.70 -44.68
N ASP A 26 12.75 4.43 -45.64
CA ASP A 26 13.06 5.86 -45.75
C ASP A 26 13.51 6.67 -44.53
N CYS A 27 14.75 7.14 -44.66
CA CYS A 27 15.34 8.20 -43.86
C CYS A 27 14.80 9.55 -44.33
N ASP A 28 14.27 10.37 -43.42
CA ASP A 28 14.33 11.83 -43.58
C ASP A 28 15.08 12.43 -42.38
N PRO A 29 16.01 13.38 -42.59
CA PRO A 29 16.90 13.87 -41.56
C PRO A 29 16.37 15.19 -41.00
N ASP A 30 15.66 15.14 -39.87
CA ASP A 30 15.42 16.34 -39.08
C ASP A 30 15.71 16.06 -37.60
N LEU A 31 16.92 16.39 -37.19
CA LEU A 31 17.21 16.80 -35.82
C LEU A 31 17.59 18.28 -35.83
N PRO A 32 16.77 19.12 -35.19
CA PRO A 32 17.30 20.11 -34.28
C PRO A 32 16.78 19.80 -32.87
N GLY A 33 17.69 19.76 -31.90
CA GLY A 33 17.41 19.30 -30.55
C GLY A 33 16.59 20.24 -29.65
N SER A 34 16.43 19.73 -28.41
CA SER A 34 16.06 20.42 -27.15
C SER A 34 14.58 20.36 -26.75
N PRO A 35 14.22 20.42 -25.45
CA PRO A 35 14.86 19.91 -24.22
C PRO A 35 14.05 18.74 -23.62
N GLY A 36 14.60 17.98 -22.67
CA GLY A 36 13.83 16.96 -21.93
C GLY A 36 12.55 17.57 -21.37
N SER A 37 11.40 17.06 -21.79
CA SER A 37 10.09 17.56 -21.35
C SER A 37 9.95 17.31 -19.86
N PHE A 38 9.47 18.31 -19.13
CA PHE A 38 9.06 18.13 -17.73
C PHE A 38 7.98 17.04 -17.59
N ASP A 39 7.25 16.74 -18.66
CA ASP A 39 6.23 15.67 -18.71
C ASP A 39 6.85 14.28 -18.57
N ASP A 40 8.04 14.04 -19.14
CA ASP A 40 8.72 12.75 -19.02
C ASP A 40 9.21 12.52 -17.58
N VAL A 41 9.70 13.58 -16.93
CA VAL A 41 10.14 13.53 -15.53
C VAL A 41 8.95 13.32 -14.59
N ALA A 42 7.82 13.99 -14.84
CA ALA A 42 6.60 13.81 -14.06
C ALA A 42 5.98 12.41 -14.25
N GLN A 43 6.00 11.89 -15.48
CA GLN A 43 5.52 10.54 -15.78
C GLN A 43 6.42 9.46 -15.14
N ILE A 44 7.74 9.63 -15.19
CA ILE A 44 8.69 8.75 -14.50
C ILE A 44 8.52 8.85 -12.98
N ALA A 45 8.40 10.06 -12.42
CA ALA A 45 8.20 10.27 -10.98
C ALA A 45 6.88 9.63 -10.50
N GLY A 46 5.79 9.81 -11.25
CA GLY A 46 4.50 9.18 -10.97
C GLY A 46 4.57 7.65 -11.08
N ALA A 47 5.26 7.11 -12.08
CA ALA A 47 5.47 5.67 -12.22
C ALA A 47 6.31 5.09 -11.06
N VAL A 48 7.39 5.76 -10.65
CA VAL A 48 8.22 5.36 -9.50
C VAL A 48 7.40 5.39 -8.21
N GLN A 49 6.64 6.45 -7.96
CA GLN A 49 5.78 6.56 -6.79
C GLN A 49 4.70 5.46 -6.77
N SER A 50 4.14 5.12 -7.93
CA SER A 50 3.18 4.01 -8.05
C SER A 50 3.80 2.65 -7.75
N GLU A 51 5.06 2.42 -8.13
CA GLU A 51 5.77 1.17 -7.86
C GLU A 51 6.16 1.04 -6.39
N GLU A 52 6.63 2.12 -5.76
CA GLU A 52 6.93 2.14 -4.34
C GLU A 52 5.68 1.88 -3.49
N LEU A 53 4.55 2.50 -3.84
CA LEU A 53 3.28 2.30 -3.16
C LEU A 53 2.73 0.89 -3.38
N ARG A 54 2.86 0.36 -4.59
CA ARG A 54 2.51 -1.04 -4.88
C ARG A 54 3.38 -2.02 -4.10
N SER A 55 4.67 -1.74 -3.95
CA SER A 55 5.58 -2.53 -3.12
C SER A 55 5.22 -2.45 -1.63
N LEU A 56 4.83 -1.27 -1.14
CA LEU A 56 4.33 -1.08 0.22
C LEU A 56 3.05 -1.91 0.44
N SER A 57 2.05 -1.75 -0.42
CA SER A 57 0.78 -2.47 -0.32
C SER A 57 0.98 -3.98 -0.32
N ASN A 58 1.77 -4.50 -1.27
CA ASN A 58 2.12 -5.91 -1.33
C ASN A 58 2.88 -6.38 -0.08
N GLY A 59 3.77 -5.55 0.46
CA GLY A 59 4.51 -5.83 1.68
C GLY A 59 3.59 -5.97 2.90
N ILE A 60 2.66 -5.04 3.09
CA ILE A 60 1.72 -5.02 4.23
C ILE A 60 0.74 -6.20 4.10
N CYS A 61 0.12 -6.38 2.93
CA CYS A 61 -0.80 -7.50 2.69
C CYS A 61 -0.11 -8.86 2.87
N ARG A 62 1.13 -9.01 2.39
CA ARG A 62 1.90 -10.24 2.62
C ARG A 62 2.26 -10.42 4.11
N SER A 63 2.56 -9.35 4.82
CA SER A 63 2.83 -9.41 6.26
C SER A 63 1.60 -9.87 7.03
N LEU A 64 0.40 -9.41 6.65
CA LEU A 64 -0.86 -9.88 7.21
C LEU A 64 -1.04 -11.39 7.02
N GLU A 65 -0.82 -11.90 5.81
CA GLU A 65 -0.93 -13.33 5.47
C GLU A 65 0.08 -14.20 6.24
N LEU A 66 1.35 -13.76 6.30
CA LEU A 66 2.42 -14.52 6.96
C LEU A 66 2.28 -14.56 8.48
N ASN A 67 1.59 -13.59 9.07
CA ASN A 67 1.43 -13.48 10.52
C ASN A 67 -0.02 -13.74 10.96
N TYR A 68 -0.81 -14.41 10.12
CA TYR A 68 -2.16 -14.83 10.50
C TYR A 68 -2.15 -15.70 11.75
N GLY A 69 -2.90 -15.29 12.78
CA GLY A 69 -2.98 -15.99 14.07
C GLY A 69 -1.79 -15.76 15.01
N HIS A 70 -0.82 -14.92 14.66
CA HIS A 70 0.30 -14.56 15.53
C HIS A 70 -0.04 -13.33 16.40
N GLU A 71 0.24 -13.41 17.70
CA GLU A 71 -0.02 -12.32 18.65
C GLU A 71 0.77 -11.03 18.32
N ASP A 72 1.95 -11.15 17.70
CA ASP A 72 2.81 -10.04 17.31
C ASP A 72 2.55 -9.52 15.88
N ALA A 73 1.46 -9.94 15.22
CA ALA A 73 1.16 -9.56 13.83
C ALA A 73 1.14 -8.04 13.61
N HIS A 74 0.61 -7.28 14.57
CA HIS A 74 0.57 -5.81 14.55
C HIS A 74 1.98 -5.19 14.42
N LEU A 75 2.96 -5.68 15.20
CA LEU A 75 4.36 -5.23 15.13
C LEU A 75 5.00 -5.57 13.77
N ARG A 76 4.67 -6.72 13.21
CA ARG A 76 5.22 -7.18 11.92
C ARG A 76 4.67 -6.40 10.74
N ILE A 77 3.41 -5.97 10.83
CA ILE A 77 2.78 -5.07 9.85
C ILE A 77 3.38 -3.67 9.98
N GLU A 78 3.49 -3.14 11.21
CA GLU A 78 4.15 -1.86 11.49
C GLU A 78 5.60 -1.84 10.96
N ASP A 79 6.36 -2.92 11.11
CA ASP A 79 7.72 -3.06 10.58
C ASP A 79 7.80 -2.85 9.06
N VAL A 80 6.73 -3.14 8.31
CA VAL A 80 6.70 -2.88 6.86
C VAL A 80 6.70 -1.38 6.58
N PHE A 81 5.87 -0.61 7.29
CA PHE A 81 5.83 0.85 7.18
C PHE A 81 7.17 1.46 7.58
N LEU A 82 7.75 1.01 8.70
CA LEU A 82 9.05 1.48 9.18
C LEU A 82 10.16 1.25 8.14
N ARG A 83 10.19 0.06 7.52
CA ARG A 83 11.15 -0.25 6.45
C ARG A 83 10.94 0.61 5.22
N HIS A 84 9.69 0.81 4.80
CA HIS A 84 9.37 1.63 3.64
C HIS A 84 9.79 3.09 3.84
N LEU A 85 9.52 3.65 5.02
CA LEU A 85 9.92 5.01 5.40
C LEU A 85 11.43 5.13 5.73
N ASN A 86 12.16 4.00 5.78
CA ASN A 86 13.55 3.93 6.22
C ASN A 86 13.78 4.56 7.62
N ILE A 87 12.86 4.28 8.55
CA ILE A 87 12.90 4.73 9.95
C ILE A 87 12.78 3.54 10.92
N ASN A 88 12.85 3.81 12.23
CA ASN A 88 12.63 2.79 13.26
C ASN A 88 11.87 3.37 14.45
N ARG A 89 11.54 2.54 15.44
CA ARG A 89 10.76 2.94 16.62
C ARG A 89 11.44 3.96 17.54
N ASN A 90 12.75 4.18 17.39
CA ASN A 90 13.47 5.24 18.10
C ASN A 90 13.45 6.57 17.33
N THR A 91 12.98 6.58 16.08
CA THR A 91 12.80 7.82 15.32
C THR A 91 11.74 8.67 16.01
N PRO A 92 12.01 9.95 16.31
CA PRO A 92 11.01 10.84 16.89
C PRO A 92 9.74 10.88 16.03
N ASN A 93 8.58 10.75 16.68
CA ASN A 93 7.27 10.79 16.02
C ASN A 93 7.09 9.78 14.87
N TYR A 94 7.75 8.61 14.92
CA TYR A 94 7.65 7.63 13.83
C TYR A 94 6.19 7.22 13.52
N LYS A 95 5.33 7.10 14.54
CA LYS A 95 3.90 6.81 14.33
C LYS A 95 3.19 7.89 13.51
N ASN A 96 3.49 9.18 13.75
CA ASN A 96 2.93 10.27 12.93
C ASN A 96 3.30 10.09 11.45
N GLN A 97 4.55 9.68 11.17
CA GLN A 97 5.02 9.47 9.80
C GLN A 97 4.30 8.27 9.14
N ILE A 98 4.04 7.21 9.91
CA ILE A 98 3.24 6.07 9.44
C ILE A 98 1.81 6.51 9.10
N PHE A 99 1.15 7.24 9.99
CA PHE A 99 -0.23 7.66 9.79
C PHE A 99 -0.36 8.71 8.69
N GLU A 100 0.62 9.59 8.51
CA GLU A 100 0.68 10.49 7.36
C GLU A 100 0.78 9.71 6.04
N LEU A 101 1.68 8.72 5.97
CA LEU A 101 1.80 7.84 4.81
C LEU A 101 0.50 7.07 4.54
N TRP A 102 -0.13 6.52 5.58
CA TRP A 102 -1.43 5.84 5.48
C TRP A 102 -2.50 6.80 4.94
N ASN A 103 -2.69 7.96 5.58
CA ASN A 103 -3.76 8.90 5.23
C ASN A 103 -3.67 9.41 3.80
N GLN A 104 -2.45 9.63 3.30
CA GLN A 104 -2.20 10.06 1.93
C GLN A 104 -2.49 8.99 0.88
N ASN A 105 -2.47 7.70 1.26
CA ASN A 105 -2.48 6.59 0.30
C ASN A 105 -3.51 5.50 0.62
N ALA A 106 -4.42 5.72 1.57
CA ALA A 106 -5.29 4.67 2.11
C ALA A 106 -6.12 3.93 1.05
N ASP A 107 -6.58 4.65 0.02
CA ASP A 107 -7.33 4.11 -1.14
C ASP A 107 -6.49 3.12 -1.97
N SER A 108 -5.18 3.32 -2.01
CA SER A 108 -4.24 2.57 -2.83
C SER A 108 -3.63 1.36 -2.12
N ILE A 109 -3.88 1.20 -0.81
CA ILE A 109 -3.41 0.04 -0.04
C ILE A 109 -4.40 -1.11 -0.24
N ILE A 110 -4.28 -1.75 -1.40
CA ILE A 110 -5.11 -2.86 -1.88
C ILE A 110 -4.29 -4.15 -1.92
N CYS A 111 -4.82 -5.21 -1.32
CA CYS A 111 -4.30 -6.56 -1.44
C CYS A 111 -4.72 -7.15 -2.79
N GLU A 112 -3.81 -7.10 -3.75
CA GLU A 112 -4.02 -7.56 -5.14
C GLU A 112 -3.93 -9.09 -5.28
N ASN A 113 -3.27 -9.75 -4.32
CA ASN A 113 -3.04 -11.18 -4.36
C ASN A 113 -4.10 -11.96 -3.57
N SER A 114 -4.45 -13.13 -4.09
CA SER A 114 -5.29 -14.10 -3.37
C SER A 114 -4.63 -14.50 -2.06
N SER A 115 -5.45 -14.64 -1.02
CA SER A 115 -4.97 -15.10 0.28
C SER A 115 -4.50 -16.55 0.21
N LEU A 116 -3.38 -16.85 0.85
CA LEU A 116 -2.86 -18.21 0.95
C LEU A 116 -3.51 -18.97 2.10
N VAL A 117 -3.93 -18.27 3.16
CA VAL A 117 -4.55 -18.87 4.35
C VAL A 117 -6.07 -18.97 4.24
N LYS A 118 -6.72 -18.03 3.53
CA LYS A 118 -8.15 -18.03 3.25
C LYS A 118 -8.40 -17.84 1.74
N PRO A 119 -8.23 -18.88 0.89
CA PRO A 119 -8.29 -18.73 -0.56
C PRO A 119 -9.62 -18.24 -1.16
N HIS A 120 -10.68 -18.23 -0.36
CA HIS A 120 -12.02 -17.78 -0.76
C HIS A 120 -12.23 -16.26 -0.60
N LEU A 121 -11.28 -15.54 0.01
CA LEU A 121 -11.42 -14.09 0.20
C LEU A 121 -11.42 -13.35 -1.13
N ARG A 122 -12.23 -12.29 -1.18
CA ARG A 122 -12.32 -11.41 -2.35
C ARG A 122 -10.94 -10.85 -2.69
N THR A 123 -10.63 -10.81 -3.98
CA THR A 123 -9.39 -10.24 -4.51
C THR A 123 -9.70 -9.52 -5.83
N PRO A 124 -9.23 -8.27 -6.04
CA PRO A 124 -8.48 -7.44 -5.09
C PRO A 124 -9.37 -6.90 -3.96
N GLN A 125 -8.76 -6.58 -2.81
CA GLN A 125 -9.50 -6.07 -1.64
C GLN A 125 -8.68 -5.02 -0.86
N GLN A 126 -9.33 -3.94 -0.45
CA GLN A 126 -8.71 -2.91 0.38
C GLN A 126 -8.26 -3.50 1.73
N PHE A 127 -7.11 -3.05 2.24
CA PHE A 127 -6.42 -3.66 3.38
C PHE A 127 -7.28 -3.81 4.63
N MET A 128 -8.03 -2.79 5.06
CA MET A 128 -8.88 -2.88 6.25
C MET A 128 -9.97 -3.93 6.08
N LYS A 129 -10.59 -4.02 4.90
CA LYS A 129 -11.58 -5.08 4.59
C LYS A 129 -10.92 -6.46 4.65
N ARG A 130 -9.69 -6.60 4.14
CA ARG A 130 -8.92 -7.85 4.23
C ARG A 130 -8.60 -8.23 5.68
N VAL A 131 -8.27 -7.28 6.54
CA VAL A 131 -8.04 -7.53 7.98
C VAL A 131 -9.29 -8.10 8.65
N ILE A 132 -10.47 -7.56 8.34
CA ILE A 132 -11.76 -8.04 8.84
C ILE A 132 -12.02 -9.48 8.37
N ASP A 133 -11.85 -9.75 7.07
CA ASP A 133 -12.02 -11.09 6.49
C ASP A 133 -11.07 -12.13 7.08
N MET A 134 -9.90 -11.67 7.54
CA MET A 134 -8.93 -12.49 8.22
C MET A 134 -9.19 -12.59 9.73
N ASN A 135 -10.25 -11.99 10.27
CA ASN A 135 -10.53 -11.95 11.72
C ASN A 135 -9.29 -11.50 12.53
N MET A 136 -8.58 -10.51 11.99
CA MET A 136 -7.36 -9.94 12.58
C MET A 136 -7.58 -8.49 13.05
N ASP A 137 -8.81 -7.99 13.01
CA ASP A 137 -9.19 -6.65 13.42
C ASP A 137 -8.75 -6.35 14.87
N GLY A 138 -8.98 -7.28 15.80
CA GLY A 138 -8.54 -7.13 17.19
C GLY A 138 -7.04 -6.84 17.33
N LEU A 139 -6.19 -7.55 16.58
CA LEU A 139 -4.74 -7.36 16.63
C LEU A 139 -4.28 -6.18 15.79
N VAL A 140 -4.73 -6.08 14.54
CA VAL A 140 -4.18 -5.10 13.59
C VAL A 140 -4.79 -3.71 13.79
N PHE A 141 -6.06 -3.62 14.13
CA PHE A 141 -6.69 -2.34 14.39
C PHE A 141 -6.40 -1.87 15.81
N ASN A 142 -6.77 -2.64 16.84
CA ASN A 142 -6.68 -2.14 18.21
C ASN A 142 -5.26 -2.01 18.76
N GLU A 143 -4.29 -2.76 18.24
CA GLU A 143 -2.88 -2.69 18.70
C GLU A 143 -1.98 -1.87 17.75
N PHE A 144 -2.51 -1.40 16.61
CA PHE A 144 -1.72 -0.62 15.64
C PHE A 144 -2.53 0.46 14.92
N LEU A 145 -3.32 0.10 13.90
CA LEU A 145 -3.85 1.07 12.94
C LEU A 145 -4.90 2.00 13.53
N LEU A 146 -5.72 1.52 14.47
CA LEU A 146 -6.73 2.28 15.21
C LEU A 146 -6.31 2.52 16.67
N ALA A 147 -5.00 2.49 16.93
CA ALA A 147 -4.40 2.86 18.21
C ALA A 147 -3.56 4.15 18.08
N PRO A 148 -4.14 5.26 17.57
CA PRO A 148 -3.41 6.51 17.48
C PRO A 148 -2.98 6.98 18.87
N ASP A 149 -1.74 7.45 18.97
CA ASP A 149 -1.32 8.23 20.13
C ASP A 149 -2.04 9.59 20.11
N ASP A 150 -2.09 10.28 21.26
CA ASP A 150 -2.79 11.56 21.44
C ASP A 150 -2.61 12.52 20.24
N GLY A 151 -3.72 12.80 19.53
CA GLY A 151 -3.79 13.78 18.44
C GLY A 151 -3.56 13.24 17.02
N GLN A 152 -3.26 11.96 16.84
CA GLN A 152 -3.16 11.36 15.51
C GLN A 152 -4.54 11.02 14.93
N THR A 153 -4.71 11.23 13.62
CA THR A 153 -5.93 10.87 12.88
C THR A 153 -5.60 9.80 11.86
N VAL A 154 -6.54 8.87 11.66
CA VAL A 154 -6.39 7.75 10.73
C VAL A 154 -7.55 7.82 9.75
N ASN A 155 -7.23 7.86 8.47
CA ASN A 155 -8.21 7.83 7.39
C ASN A 155 -8.78 6.41 7.29
N VAL A 156 -9.99 6.24 7.81
CA VAL A 156 -10.76 5.00 7.71
C VAL A 156 -11.73 5.00 6.53
N ASN A 157 -11.81 6.11 5.78
CA ASN A 157 -12.74 6.34 4.69
C ASN A 157 -12.14 5.97 3.33
N ALA A 158 -11.22 5.02 3.32
CA ALA A 158 -10.58 4.56 2.09
C ALA A 158 -11.63 3.97 1.14
N VAL A 159 -11.66 4.45 -0.10
CA VAL A 159 -12.62 4.03 -1.13
C VAL A 159 -11.99 2.99 -2.04
N GLN A 160 -12.70 1.88 -2.24
CA GLN A 160 -12.38 0.89 -3.26
C GLN A 160 -13.55 0.79 -4.25
N VAL A 161 -13.27 0.83 -5.55
CA VAL A 161 -14.27 0.49 -6.57
C VAL A 161 -14.37 -1.02 -6.72
N VAL A 162 -15.55 -1.57 -6.47
CA VAL A 162 -15.87 -3.01 -6.56
C VAL A 162 -17.05 -3.18 -7.50
N ASN A 163 -16.86 -3.92 -8.59
CA ASN A 163 -17.89 -4.12 -9.63
C ASN A 163 -18.49 -2.83 -10.22
N GLY A 164 -17.72 -1.73 -10.21
CA GLY A 164 -18.15 -0.43 -10.69
C GLY A 164 -18.83 0.46 -9.63
N GLU A 165 -18.95 -0.02 -8.39
CA GLU A 165 -19.51 0.74 -7.26
C GLU A 165 -18.42 1.08 -6.24
N GLU A 166 -18.48 2.29 -5.68
CA GLU A 166 -17.58 2.69 -4.60
C GLU A 166 -18.01 2.05 -3.28
N GLU A 167 -17.04 1.54 -2.54
CA GLU A 167 -17.26 0.85 -1.27
C GLU A 167 -16.19 1.28 -0.26
N THR A 168 -16.57 1.77 0.91
CA THR A 168 -15.66 1.99 2.06
C THR A 168 -15.64 0.78 2.99
N VAL A 169 -14.82 0.84 4.04
CA VAL A 169 -14.87 -0.18 5.11
C VAL A 169 -16.22 -0.19 5.84
N LEU A 170 -16.92 0.95 5.93
CA LEU A 170 -18.22 1.02 6.59
C LEU A 170 -19.29 0.34 5.74
N ASP A 171 -19.35 0.63 4.43
CA ASP A 171 -20.28 -0.06 3.51
C ASP A 171 -20.08 -1.58 3.57
N TYR A 172 -18.82 -2.02 3.63
CA TYR A 172 -18.46 -3.43 3.73
C TYR A 172 -18.98 -4.07 5.03
N ILE A 173 -18.78 -3.42 6.17
CA ILE A 173 -19.26 -3.89 7.47
C ILE A 173 -20.79 -3.92 7.52
N GLU A 174 -21.46 -2.89 6.98
CA GLU A 174 -22.92 -2.84 6.92
C GLU A 174 -23.46 -3.98 6.05
N GLY A 175 -22.82 -4.30 4.93
CA GLY A 175 -23.15 -5.47 4.11
C GLY A 175 -23.07 -6.80 4.87
N ILE A 176 -22.02 -7.00 5.70
CA ILE A 176 -21.90 -8.20 6.55
C ILE A 176 -23.05 -8.27 7.57
N LEU A 177 -23.41 -7.15 8.18
CA LEU A 177 -24.44 -7.10 9.21
C LEU A 177 -25.85 -7.32 8.63
N GLU A 178 -26.10 -6.83 7.42
CA GLU A 178 -27.39 -6.96 6.72
C GLU A 178 -27.60 -8.35 6.08
N ASP A 179 -26.53 -8.98 5.57
CA ASP A 179 -26.60 -10.30 4.97
C ASP A 179 -26.42 -11.42 6.01
N SER A 180 -27.54 -11.96 6.48
CA SER A 180 -27.54 -13.09 7.43
C SER A 180 -26.79 -14.34 6.95
N SER A 181 -26.57 -14.51 5.63
CA SER A 181 -25.79 -15.63 5.12
C SER A 181 -24.30 -15.51 5.43
N GLN A 182 -23.80 -14.29 5.67
CA GLN A 182 -22.41 -14.04 6.07
C GLN A 182 -22.16 -14.33 7.54
N HIS A 183 -23.20 -14.39 8.38
CA HIS A 183 -23.05 -14.42 9.84
C HIS A 183 -22.32 -15.66 10.36
N GLU A 184 -22.24 -16.73 9.59
CA GLU A 184 -21.43 -17.91 9.96
C GLU A 184 -19.92 -17.70 9.78
N HIS A 185 -19.49 -16.67 9.05
CA HIS A 185 -18.09 -16.38 8.77
C HIS A 185 -17.46 -15.37 9.73
N TYR A 186 -18.28 -14.64 10.50
CA TYR A 186 -17.84 -13.54 11.35
C TYR A 186 -18.42 -13.63 12.77
N ASP A 187 -17.69 -13.14 13.78
CA ASP A 187 -18.32 -12.81 15.05
C ASP A 187 -19.10 -11.49 14.90
N ILE A 188 -20.41 -11.61 14.71
CA ILE A 188 -21.29 -10.46 14.47
C ILE A 188 -21.28 -9.45 15.62
N ASN A 189 -21.01 -9.86 16.86
CA ASN A 189 -20.88 -8.90 17.95
C ASN A 189 -19.59 -8.09 17.84
N GLU A 190 -18.50 -8.72 17.40
CA GLU A 190 -17.23 -8.03 17.13
C GLU A 190 -17.38 -7.07 15.95
N ILE A 191 -18.01 -7.50 14.85
CA ILE A 191 -18.29 -6.64 13.69
C ILE A 191 -19.15 -5.44 14.09
N PHE A 192 -20.19 -5.64 14.92
CA PHE A 192 -21.02 -4.54 15.40
C PHE A 192 -20.24 -3.54 16.27
N ARG A 193 -19.34 -4.04 17.14
CA ARG A 193 -18.46 -3.19 17.96
C ARG A 193 -17.46 -2.42 17.11
N LEU A 194 -16.87 -3.08 16.11
CA LEU A 194 -15.95 -2.46 15.17
C LEU A 194 -16.65 -1.34 14.40
N ARG A 195 -17.87 -1.58 13.89
CA ARG A 195 -18.70 -0.54 13.25
C ARG A 195 -18.86 0.67 14.16
N HIS A 196 -19.28 0.44 15.41
CA HIS A 196 -19.50 1.52 16.38
C HIS A 196 -18.22 2.31 16.65
N HIS A 197 -17.09 1.61 16.80
CA HIS A 197 -15.79 2.22 17.05
C HIS A 197 -15.32 3.07 15.87
N LEU A 198 -15.41 2.55 14.64
CA LEU A 198 -15.06 3.26 13.41
C LEU A 198 -15.89 4.53 13.23
N VAL A 199 -17.22 4.46 13.42
CA VAL A 199 -18.10 5.62 13.26
C VAL A 199 -17.85 6.66 14.34
N ASN A 200 -17.85 6.26 15.61
CA ASN A 200 -17.86 7.22 16.72
C ASN A 200 -16.48 7.76 17.09
N ASN A 201 -15.41 7.00 16.82
CA ASN A 201 -14.06 7.39 17.22
C ASN A 201 -13.22 7.88 16.03
N PHE A 202 -13.51 7.38 14.81
CA PHE A 202 -12.72 7.68 13.62
C PHE A 202 -13.50 8.39 12.51
N GLY A 203 -14.81 8.61 12.69
CA GLY A 203 -15.64 9.30 11.69
C GLY A 203 -15.76 8.51 10.39
N ALA A 204 -15.93 7.20 10.50
CA ALA A 204 -16.17 6.35 9.33
C ALA A 204 -17.47 6.73 8.62
N LEU A 205 -17.41 6.78 7.29
CA LEU A 205 -18.48 7.19 6.39
C LEU A 205 -18.71 6.10 5.33
N ASN A 206 -19.94 6.02 4.85
CA ASN A 206 -20.28 5.24 3.65
C ASN A 206 -19.77 6.00 2.41
N ALA A 207 -19.50 5.28 1.32
CA ALA A 207 -18.87 5.84 0.12
C ALA A 207 -19.58 7.10 -0.41
N ARG A 208 -20.92 7.10 -0.38
CA ARG A 208 -21.75 8.25 -0.80
C ARG A 208 -21.55 9.53 0.02
N ASP A 209 -20.99 9.40 1.22
CA ASP A 209 -20.86 10.45 2.23
C ASP A 209 -19.39 10.89 2.42
N VAL A 210 -18.43 10.25 1.73
CA VAL A 210 -16.99 10.61 1.69
C VAL A 210 -16.77 11.86 0.84
#